data_AF-A0A1J4YIV6-F1
#
_entry.id   AF-A0A1J4YIV6-F1
#
_cell.length_a   1.000
_cell.length_b   1.000
_cell.length_c   1.000
_cell.angle_alpha   90.00
_cell.angle_beta   90.00
_cell.angle_gamma   90.00
#
_symmetry.space_group_name_H-M   'P 1'
#
loop_
_entity.id
_entity.type
_entity.pdbx_description
1 polymer ?
#
loop_
_entity_poly.entity_id
_entity_poly.type
_entity_poly.pdbx_seq_one_letter_code
_entity_poly.pdbx_strand_id
1 'polypeptide(L)'
;MLSAGTSGKQFEANQLLVQFSADIPATKARAAIIAQGGRVVREIKAMQVYHVLLPVGNSLMDELERYRRIRGVIFAEASYRRPVRNSNVRE
;
A
#
# COMPACT_ATOMS: atom_id res chain seq x y z
N MET A 1 -21.11 17.23 24.79
CA MET A 1 -21.02 17.22 23.32
C MET A 1 -20.76 15.79 22.87
N LEU A 2 -21.74 15.16 22.23
CA LEU A 2 -21.60 13.83 21.63
C LEU A 2 -21.01 14.01 20.23
N SER A 3 -19.71 13.74 20.06
CA SER A 3 -19.07 13.76 18.75
C SER A 3 -19.45 12.50 17.99
N ALA A 4 -20.25 12.70 16.94
CA ALA A 4 -20.71 11.68 16.02
C ALA A 4 -19.54 10.86 15.45
N GLY A 5 -19.74 9.55 15.35
CA GLY A 5 -18.73 8.59 14.95
C GLY A 5 -18.32 8.76 13.49
N THR A 6 -17.15 9.34 13.26
CA THR A 6 -16.39 9.12 12.04
C THR A 6 -15.89 7.67 12.11
N SER A 7 -16.40 6.78 11.26
CA SER A 7 -15.86 5.43 11.11
C SER A 7 -14.41 5.54 10.64
N GLY A 8 -13.50 5.59 11.60
CA GLY A 8 -12.09 5.91 11.41
C GLY A 8 -11.40 4.82 10.62
N LYS A 9 -11.26 5.03 9.31
CA LYS A 9 -10.27 4.31 8.50
C LYS A 9 -8.90 4.62 9.11
N GLN A 10 -8.39 3.71 9.95
CA GLN A 10 -7.03 3.81 10.46
C GLN A 10 -6.09 3.44 9.32
N PHE A 11 -5.32 4.42 8.84
CA PHE A 11 -4.26 4.18 7.88
C PHE A 11 -3.10 3.49 8.60
N GLU A 12 -2.47 2.48 7.98
CA GLU A 12 -1.10 2.17 8.39
C GLU A 12 -0.24 3.30 7.84
N ALA A 13 0.19 4.21 8.72
CA ALA A 13 1.02 5.32 8.32
C ALA A 13 2.21 4.79 7.50
N ASN A 14 2.43 5.41 6.33
CA ASN A 14 3.57 5.17 5.44
C ASN A 14 3.59 3.79 4.76
N GLN A 15 2.44 3.20 4.42
CA GLN A 15 2.41 1.94 3.66
C GLN A 15 1.57 2.05 2.38
N LEU A 16 2.07 1.47 1.29
CA LEU A 16 1.40 1.38 -0.01
C LEU A 16 1.24 -0.07 -0.46
N LEU A 17 0.19 -0.31 -1.24
CA LEU A 17 0.07 -1.47 -2.11
C LEU A 17 0.34 -1.01 -3.54
N VAL A 18 1.29 -1.67 -4.21
CA VAL A 18 1.72 -1.31 -5.56
C VAL A 18 1.64 -2.56 -6.44
N GLN A 19 0.82 -2.52 -7.49
CA GLN A 19 0.76 -3.58 -8.49
C GLN A 19 1.60 -3.21 -9.71
N PHE A 20 2.46 -4.13 -10.12
CA PHE A 20 3.15 -4.05 -11.40
C PHE A 20 2.47 -4.92 -12.45
N SER A 21 2.64 -4.52 -13.71
CA SER A 21 2.18 -5.30 -14.85
C SER A 21 2.92 -6.63 -14.96
N ALA A 22 2.23 -7.65 -15.47
CA ALA A 22 2.75 -9.01 -15.53
C ALA A 22 4.01 -9.14 -16.42
N ASP A 23 4.20 -8.22 -17.37
CA ASP A 23 5.38 -8.14 -18.23
C ASP A 23 6.64 -7.61 -17.51
N ILE A 24 6.49 -7.01 -16.32
CA ILE A 24 7.62 -6.54 -15.52
C ILE A 24 8.15 -7.70 -14.67
N PRO A 25 9.43 -8.09 -14.81
CA PRO A 25 10.03 -9.08 -13.93
C PRO A 25 10.03 -8.61 -12.47
N ALA A 26 9.74 -9.52 -11.54
CA ALA A 26 9.67 -9.20 -10.11
C ALA A 26 10.96 -8.55 -9.56
N THR A 27 12.12 -8.90 -10.12
CA THR A 27 13.40 -8.27 -9.79
C THR A 27 13.46 -6.80 -10.20
N LYS A 28 12.91 -6.44 -11.37
CA LYS A 28 12.82 -5.05 -11.84
C LYS A 28 11.79 -4.26 -11.03
N ALA A 29 10.64 -4.85 -10.73
CA ALA A 29 9.63 -4.23 -9.87
C ALA A 29 10.21 -3.89 -8.49
N ARG A 30 10.89 -4.85 -7.85
CA ARG A 30 11.59 -4.62 -6.57
C ARG A 30 12.65 -3.54 -6.66
N ALA A 31 13.48 -3.54 -7.70
CA ALA A 31 14.48 -2.51 -7.90
C ALA A 31 13.87 -1.11 -8.06
N ALA A 32 12.75 -1.00 -8.78
CA ALA A 32 12.02 0.26 -8.94
C ALA A 32 11.46 0.78 -7.60
N ILE A 33 10.93 -0.09 -6.75
CA ILE A 33 10.46 0.26 -5.40
C ILE A 33 11.62 0.78 -4.54
N ILE A 34 12.76 0.06 -4.54
CA ILE A 34 13.95 0.43 -3.76
C ILE A 34 14.52 1.76 -4.24
N ALA A 35 14.50 2.03 -5.55
CA ALA A 35 14.97 3.28 -6.13
C ALA A 35 14.12 4.50 -5.68
N GLN A 36 12.87 4.30 -5.29
CA GLN A 36 12.01 5.33 -4.68
C GLN A 36 12.20 5.43 -3.15
N GLY A 37 13.15 4.70 -2.57
CA GLY A 37 13.37 4.64 -1.12
C GLY A 37 12.38 3.75 -0.37
N GLY A 38 11.54 3.00 -1.08
CA GLY A 38 10.60 2.07 -0.46
C GLY A 38 11.24 0.75 -0.06
N ARG A 39 10.66 0.10 0.96
CA ARG A 39 11.03 -1.24 1.41
C ARG A 39 9.87 -2.21 1.17
N VAL A 40 10.12 -3.28 0.41
CA VAL A 40 9.11 -4.34 0.22
C VAL A 40 8.99 -5.16 1.51
N VAL A 41 7.82 -5.09 2.14
CA VAL A 41 7.48 -5.85 3.36
C VAL A 41 6.88 -7.21 2.99
N ARG A 42 6.06 -7.25 1.95
CA ARG A 42 5.40 -8.46 1.47
C ARG A 42 5.18 -8.41 -0.03
N GLU A 43 5.20 -9.57 -0.67
CA GLU A 43 4.87 -9.73 -2.08
C GLU A 43 3.72 -10.74 -2.22
N ILE A 44 2.70 -10.38 -2.98
CA ILE A 44 1.58 -11.24 -3.34
C ILE A 44 1.81 -11.67 -4.79
N LYS A 45 2.63 -12.73 -4.94
CA LYS A 45 3.17 -13.18 -6.23
C LYS A 45 2.12 -13.40 -7.31
N ALA A 46 0.98 -14.01 -6.95
CA ALA A 46 -0.10 -14.32 -7.88
C ALA A 46 -0.69 -13.09 -8.58
N MET A 47 -0.56 -11.90 -8.00
CA MET A 47 -1.10 -10.65 -8.52
C MET A 47 -0.02 -9.62 -8.84
N GLN A 48 1.27 -9.94 -8.67
CA GLN A 48 2.38 -8.97 -8.72
C GLN A 48 2.14 -7.71 -7.86
N VAL A 49 1.54 -7.89 -6.68
CA VAL A 49 1.29 -6.79 -5.73
C VAL A 49 2.39 -6.79 -4.66
N TYR A 50 2.95 -5.62 -4.42
CA TYR A 50 3.96 -5.37 -3.41
C TYR A 50 3.40 -4.51 -2.30
N HIS A 51 3.55 -4.98 -1.08
CA HIS A 51 3.32 -4.19 0.12
C HIS A 51 4.61 -3.43 0.45
N VAL A 52 4.57 -2.12 0.34
CA VAL A 52 5.72 -1.22 0.41
C VAL A 52 5.61 -0.36 1.65
N LEU A 53 6.65 -0.37 2.47
CA LEU A 53 6.86 0.61 3.53
C LEU A 53 7.61 1.80 2.95
N LEU A 54 7.06 2.98 3.12
CA LEU A 54 7.63 4.25 2.68
C LEU A 54 8.59 4.83 3.73
N PRO A 55 9.56 5.67 3.32
CA PRO A 55 10.40 6.40 4.24
C PRO A 55 9.58 7.38 5.10
N VAL A 56 10.00 7.56 6.36
CA VAL A 56 9.36 8.51 7.28
C VAL A 56 9.74 9.93 6.87
N GLY A 57 8.78 10.86 6.93
CA GLY A 57 9.01 12.29 6.68
C GLY A 57 8.42 12.82 5.36
N ASN A 58 8.03 11.94 4.44
CA ASN A 58 7.33 12.33 3.22
C ASN A 58 5.80 12.21 3.40
N SER A 59 5.06 13.04 2.68
CA SER A 59 3.60 12.91 2.58
C SER A 59 3.24 11.61 1.86
N LEU A 60 2.32 10.84 2.45
CA LEU A 60 1.77 9.62 1.83
C LEU A 60 1.22 9.88 0.42
N MET A 61 0.61 11.05 0.22
CA MET A 61 0.02 11.43 -1.08
C MET A 61 1.12 11.72 -2.12
N ASP A 62 2.22 12.36 -1.70
CA ASP A 62 3.34 12.65 -2.62
C ASP A 62 4.08 11.37 -3.02
N GLU A 63 4.22 10.43 -2.09
CA GLU A 63 4.76 9.10 -2.38
C GLU A 63 3.82 8.32 -3.30
N LEU A 64 2.52 8.32 -3.02
CA LEU A 64 1.52 7.67 -3.88
C LEU A 64 1.62 8.15 -5.34
N GLU A 65 1.69 9.46 -5.55
CA GLU A 65 1.81 10.06 -6.88
C GLU A 65 3.15 9.74 -7.54
N ARG A 66 4.24 9.62 -6.78
CA ARG A 66 5.54 9.15 -7.31
C ARG A 66 5.46 7.70 -7.78
N TYR A 67 4.85 6.81 -6.99
CA TYR A 67 4.72 5.40 -7.35
C TYR A 67 3.83 5.18 -8.57
N ARG A 68 2.75 5.96 -8.73
CA ARG A 68 1.89 5.93 -9.91
C ARG A 68 2.61 6.26 -11.21
N ARG A 69 3.70 7.01 -11.14
CA ARG A 69 4.51 7.41 -12.31
C ARG A 69 5.59 6.40 -12.66
N ILE A 70 5.81 5.38 -11.85
CA ILE A 70 6.77 4.32 -12.17
C ILE A 70 6.25 3.54 -13.38
N ARG A 71 7.08 3.40 -14.41
CA ARG A 71 6.73 2.64 -15.62
C ARG A 71 6.37 1.20 -15.25
N GLY A 72 5.20 0.76 -15.72
CA GLY A 72 4.70 -0.59 -15.49
C GLY A 72 3.92 -0.78 -14.19
N VAL A 73 3.72 0.27 -13.39
CA VAL A 73 2.74 0.24 -12.31
C VAL A 73 1.33 0.30 -12.89
N ILE A 74 0.50 -0.69 -12.55
CA ILE A 74 -0.93 -0.72 -12.90
C ILE A 74 -1.71 0.11 -11.89
N PHE A 75 -1.44 -0.08 -10.60
CA PHE A 75 -2.04 0.72 -9.54
C PHE A 75 -1.09 0.91 -8.36
N ALA A 76 -1.26 2.02 -7.65
CA ALA A 76 -0.72 2.24 -6.33
C ALA A 76 -1.82 2.84 -5.44
N GLU A 77 -1.94 2.32 -4.22
CA GLU A 77 -2.92 2.74 -3.23
C GLU A 77 -2.32 2.75 -1.81
N ALA A 78 -2.86 3.58 -0.93
CA ALA A 78 -2.53 3.54 0.48
C ALA A 78 -2.99 2.21 1.12
N SER A 79 -2.17 1.65 2.00
CA SER A 79 -2.54 0.45 2.77
C SER A 79 -3.44 0.85 3.95
N TYR A 80 -4.64 0.29 4.00
CA TYR A 80 -5.62 0.57 5.05
C TYR A 80 -5.65 -0.58 6.07
N ARG A 81 -5.54 -0.27 7.37
CA ARG A 81 -5.99 -1.23 8.39
C ARG A 81 -7.50 -1.29 8.32
N ARG A 82 -8.04 -2.42 7.85
CA ARG A 82 -9.43 -2.74 8.12
C ARG A 82 -9.50 -3.29 9.55
N PRO A 83 -10.25 -2.66 10.47
CA PRO A 83 -10.59 -3.35 11.71
C PRO A 83 -11.36 -4.60 11.30
N VAL A 84 -10.85 -5.78 11.68
CA VAL A 84 -11.63 -7.01 11.59
C VAL A 84 -12.82 -6.79 12.51
N ARG A 85 -14.01 -6.57 11.94
CA ARG A 85 -15.23 -6.62 12.73
C ARG A 85 -15.30 -8.06 13.22
N ASN A 86 -15.03 -8.27 14.51
CA ASN A 86 -15.31 -9.54 15.16
C ASN A 86 -16.83 -9.67 15.19
N SER A 87 -17.41 -10.19 14.11
CA SER A 87 -18.80 -10.61 14.10
C SER A 87 -18.87 -11.77 15.08
N ASN A 88 -19.25 -11.47 16.32
CA ASN A 88 -19.77 -12.49 17.23
C ASN A 88 -20.99 -13.09 16.55
N VAL A 89 -20.77 -14.17 15.79
CA VAL A 89 -21.82 -15.13 15.49
C VAL A 89 -22.16 -15.75 16.84
N ARG A 90 -23.30 -15.36 17.40
CA ARG A 90 -24.00 -16.16 18.39
C ARG A 90 -25.18 -16.80 17.68
N GLU A 91 -25.15 -18.13 17.72
CA GLU A 91 -26.16 -19.09 17.30
C GLU A 91 -27.53 -18.83 17.95
#